data_AF-A0A7X4ARA2-F1
#
_entry.id   AF-A0A7X4ARA2-F1
#
_cell.length_a   1.000
_cell.length_b   1.000
_cell.length_c   1.000
_cell.angle_alpha   90.00
_cell.angle_beta   90.00
_cell.angle_gamma   90.00
#
_symmetry.space_group_name_H-M   'P 1'
#
loop_
_entity.id
_entity.type
_entity.pdbx_description
1 polymer ?
#
loop_
_entity_poly.entity_id
_entity_poly.type
_entity_poly.pdbx_seq_one_letter_code
_entity_poly.pdbx_strand_id
1 'polypeptide(L)'
;MKLRTLIAKLEKVDQQKPLRFENTHTEGKGYKDIPEADKYDIDPHRAGVGNFHSWRGDYTEFAIEPTEEVRTVADTLQELKNAIGKTFEGYKGGEFTATGYSPIYCAQYGRSSAWTRTGEIYEFLDGTTQTLSVHLKLTNVIENENEVIILYDEDGEY
;
A
#
# COMPACT_ATOMS: atom_id res chain seq x y z
N MET A 1 2.65 5.10 -8.05
CA MET A 1 2.94 6.54 -7.88
C MET A 1 4.32 6.72 -7.25
N LYS A 2 5.02 7.85 -7.49
CA LYS A 2 6.34 8.12 -6.87
C LYS A 2 6.22 8.82 -5.52
N LEU A 3 7.19 8.65 -4.62
CA LEU A 3 7.20 9.23 -3.26
C LEU A 3 6.99 10.74 -3.23
N ARG A 4 7.75 11.50 -4.01
CA ARG A 4 7.56 12.97 -4.10
C ARG A 4 6.18 13.37 -4.61
N THR A 5 5.58 12.55 -5.48
CA THR A 5 4.25 12.82 -6.03
C THR A 5 3.17 12.61 -4.99
N LEU A 6 3.29 11.56 -4.16
CA LEU A 6 2.39 11.35 -3.03
C LEU A 6 2.50 12.50 -2.02
N ILE A 7 3.72 12.87 -1.61
CA ILE A 7 3.98 13.99 -0.70
C ILE A 7 3.32 15.27 -1.22
N ALA A 8 3.57 15.62 -2.49
CA ALA A 8 3.01 16.84 -3.08
C ALA A 8 1.47 16.82 -3.22
N LYS A 9 0.85 15.63 -3.26
CA LYS A 9 -0.62 15.49 -3.20
C LYS A 9 -1.12 15.68 -1.77
N LEU A 10 -0.49 15.05 -0.79
CA LEU A 10 -0.86 15.15 0.63
C LEU A 10 -0.61 16.55 1.22
N GLU A 11 0.32 17.33 0.67
CA GLU A 11 0.52 18.73 1.06
C GLU A 11 -0.65 19.65 0.68
N LYS A 12 -1.51 19.22 -0.24
CA LYS A 12 -2.60 20.03 -0.81
C LYS A 12 -3.99 19.73 -0.22
N VAL A 13 -4.09 18.70 0.62
CA VAL A 13 -5.33 18.31 1.29
C VAL A 13 -5.30 18.76 2.76
N ASP A 14 -6.41 18.65 3.46
CA ASP A 14 -6.46 18.96 4.89
C ASP A 14 -5.59 17.97 5.70
N GLN A 15 -4.52 18.50 6.32
CA GLN A 15 -3.54 17.70 7.02
C GLN A 15 -4.04 17.16 8.37
N GLN A 16 -5.14 17.70 8.92
CA GLN A 16 -5.73 17.23 10.18
C GLN A 16 -6.72 16.09 9.97
N LYS A 17 -7.12 15.82 8.72
CA LYS A 17 -8.05 14.72 8.43
C LYS A 17 -7.41 13.35 8.64
N PRO A 18 -8.20 12.35 9.05
CA PRO A 18 -7.76 10.97 9.06
C PRO A 18 -7.43 10.51 7.64
N LEU A 19 -6.45 9.62 7.53
CA LEU A 19 -6.00 9.01 6.29
C LEU A 19 -6.47 7.55 6.22
N ARG A 20 -6.97 7.12 5.07
CA ARG A 20 -7.35 5.72 4.80
C ARG A 20 -6.73 5.22 3.50
N PHE A 21 -6.51 3.91 3.42
CA PHE A 21 -6.19 3.21 2.17
C PHE A 21 -7.41 2.47 1.62
N GLU A 22 -7.62 2.56 0.31
CA GLU A 22 -8.74 1.89 -0.36
C GLU A 22 -8.30 1.37 -1.72
N ASN A 23 -8.80 0.19 -2.10
CA ASN A 23 -8.57 -0.35 -3.44
C ASN A 23 -9.47 0.40 -4.44
N THR A 24 -8.95 0.72 -5.62
CA THR A 24 -9.71 1.32 -6.73
C THR A 24 -10.96 0.52 -7.09
N HIS A 25 -10.94 -0.81 -7.00
CA HIS A 25 -12.10 -1.67 -7.31
C HIS A 25 -13.25 -1.54 -6.29
N THR A 26 -12.96 -1.05 -5.09
CA THR A 26 -13.92 -0.88 -3.99
C THR A 26 -14.31 0.56 -3.73
N GLU A 27 -13.76 1.52 -4.48
CA GLU A 27 -13.97 2.95 -4.27
C GLU A 27 -15.45 3.31 -4.05
N GLY A 28 -15.77 3.79 -2.86
CA GLY A 28 -17.10 4.31 -2.52
C GLY A 28 -18.19 3.24 -2.36
N LYS A 29 -17.83 1.95 -2.34
CA LYS A 29 -18.76 0.84 -2.07
C LYS A 29 -18.79 0.54 -0.58
N GLY A 30 -19.98 0.37 -0.01
CA GLY A 30 -20.09 -0.22 1.33
C GLY A 30 -19.65 -1.68 1.28
N TYR A 31 -19.18 -2.26 2.40
CA TYR A 31 -18.74 -3.66 2.48
C TYR A 31 -19.73 -4.67 1.87
N LYS A 32 -21.04 -4.35 1.92
CA LYS A 32 -22.11 -5.17 1.35
C LYS A 32 -22.20 -5.13 -0.18
N ASP A 33 -21.70 -4.05 -0.79
CA ASP A 33 -21.77 -3.74 -2.23
C ASP A 33 -20.48 -4.13 -2.97
N ILE A 34 -19.45 -4.55 -2.23
CA ILE A 34 -18.23 -5.13 -2.77
C ILE A 34 -18.54 -6.55 -3.27
N PRO A 35 -18.12 -6.96 -4.50
CA PRO A 35 -18.24 -8.33 -4.95
C PRO A 35 -17.58 -9.31 -3.97
N GLU A 36 -18.17 -10.50 -3.77
CA GLU A 36 -17.66 -11.47 -2.77
C GLU A 36 -16.18 -11.83 -3.00
N ALA A 37 -15.72 -11.87 -4.25
CA ALA A 37 -14.30 -12.06 -4.59
C ALA A 37 -13.41 -10.93 -4.04
N ASP A 38 -13.87 -9.68 -4.15
CA ASP A 38 -13.13 -8.47 -3.76
C ASP A 38 -13.20 -8.20 -2.25
N LYS A 39 -14.16 -8.81 -1.52
CA LYS A 39 -14.28 -8.68 -0.04
C LYS A 39 -13.13 -9.33 0.71
N TYR A 40 -12.44 -10.29 0.09
CA TYR A 40 -11.34 -11.03 0.70
C TYR A 40 -9.95 -10.55 0.27
N ASP A 41 -9.87 -9.67 -0.73
CA ASP A 41 -8.62 -9.03 -1.18
C ASP A 41 -8.26 -7.78 -0.38
N ILE A 42 -9.20 -7.29 0.42
CA ILE A 42 -9.18 -5.94 0.96
C ILE A 42 -9.78 -5.99 2.37
N ASP A 43 -8.94 -5.87 3.39
CA ASP A 43 -9.42 -5.35 4.67
C ASP A 43 -9.76 -3.86 4.42
N PRO A 44 -11.05 -3.48 4.30
CA PRO A 44 -11.46 -2.20 3.70
C PRO A 44 -11.23 -0.99 4.61
N HIS A 45 -10.65 -1.18 5.79
CA HIS A 45 -10.75 -0.20 6.87
C HIS A 45 -9.44 0.00 7.63
N ARG A 46 -8.31 0.11 6.91
CA ARG A 46 -7.03 0.48 7.53
C ARG A 46 -6.83 1.99 7.56
N ALA A 47 -6.71 2.51 8.77
CA ALA A 47 -6.80 3.93 9.08
C ALA A 47 -5.45 4.66 9.06
N GLY A 48 -4.47 4.21 8.26
CA GLY A 48 -3.26 4.99 8.06
C GLY A 48 -2.09 4.24 7.45
N VAL A 49 -0.95 4.94 7.43
CA VAL A 49 0.38 4.38 7.10
C VAL A 49 1.09 3.99 8.39
N GLY A 50 1.57 2.75 8.42
CA GLY A 50 2.44 2.19 9.45
C GLY A 50 3.90 2.20 9.00
N ASN A 51 4.55 1.03 9.00
CA ASN A 51 5.99 0.94 8.80
C ASN A 51 6.43 1.20 7.36
N PHE A 52 7.63 1.76 7.22
CA PHE A 52 8.32 1.98 5.95
C PHE A 52 9.44 0.96 5.81
N HIS A 53 9.55 0.32 4.64
CA HIS A 53 10.57 -0.69 4.41
C HIS A 53 10.96 -0.84 2.94
N SER A 54 12.03 -1.59 2.69
CA SER A 54 12.33 -2.10 1.34
C SER A 54 11.24 -3.09 0.94
N TRP A 55 10.69 -2.93 -0.26
CA TRP A 55 9.76 -3.89 -0.80
C TRP A 55 10.47 -5.23 -1.08
N ARG A 56 9.78 -6.36 -0.86
CA ARG A 56 10.39 -7.69 -1.09
C ARG A 56 10.35 -8.11 -2.55
N GLY A 57 9.38 -7.59 -3.32
CA GLY A 57 9.26 -7.90 -4.75
C GLY A 57 10.49 -7.43 -5.53
N ASP A 58 10.96 -6.22 -5.19
CA ASP A 58 12.20 -5.64 -5.68
C ASP A 58 12.90 -4.90 -4.53
N TYR A 59 14.12 -5.33 -4.20
CA TYR A 59 14.95 -4.79 -3.11
C TYR A 59 15.40 -3.35 -3.35
N THR A 60 15.06 -2.76 -4.48
CA THR A 60 15.36 -1.37 -4.84
C THR A 60 14.13 -0.46 -4.75
N GLU A 61 13.03 -0.94 -4.18
CA GLU A 61 11.77 -0.22 -4.12
C GLU A 61 11.25 0.00 -2.70
N PHE A 62 10.44 1.04 -2.55
CA PHE A 62 9.94 1.50 -1.26
C PHE A 62 8.52 0.99 -1.02
N ALA A 63 8.28 0.46 0.17
CA ALA A 63 6.97 -0.02 0.58
C ALA A 63 6.49 0.64 1.88
N ILE A 64 5.17 0.75 1.98
CA ILE A 64 4.44 1.18 3.17
C ILE A 64 3.50 0.06 3.63
N GLU A 65 3.49 -0.19 4.93
CA GLU A 65 2.50 -1.07 5.55
C GLU A 65 1.25 -0.28 5.91
N PRO A 66 0.04 -0.74 5.56
CA PRO A 66 -1.19 -0.14 6.06
C PRO A 66 -1.44 -0.58 7.52
N THR A 67 -1.83 0.35 8.38
CA THR A 67 -2.13 0.10 9.81
C THR A 67 -3.61 0.28 10.13
N GLU A 68 -4.09 -0.39 11.17
CA GLU A 68 -5.44 -0.22 11.74
C GLU A 68 -5.53 1.03 12.64
N GLU A 69 -4.39 1.57 13.07
CA GLU A 69 -4.35 2.81 13.84
C GLU A 69 -4.76 4.00 12.98
N VAL A 70 -5.68 4.84 13.50
CA VAL A 70 -6.07 6.09 12.84
C VAL A 70 -4.91 7.07 12.87
N ARG A 71 -4.44 7.47 11.70
CA ARG A 71 -3.36 8.43 11.49
C ARG A 71 -3.88 9.64 10.75
N THR A 72 -3.38 10.82 11.10
CA THR A 72 -3.68 12.01 10.32
C THR A 72 -2.82 12.06 9.06
N VAL A 73 -3.28 12.82 8.07
CA VAL A 73 -2.45 13.16 6.90
C VAL A 73 -1.13 13.80 7.33
N ALA A 74 -1.13 14.66 8.36
CA ALA A 74 0.08 15.32 8.87
C ALA A 74 1.12 14.29 9.36
N ASP A 75 0.69 13.30 10.15
CA ASP A 75 1.58 12.29 10.70
C ASP A 75 2.24 11.47 9.58
N THR A 76 1.42 10.97 8.65
CA THR A 76 1.91 10.21 7.50
C THR A 76 2.80 11.06 6.60
N LEU A 77 2.43 12.31 6.34
CA LEU A 77 3.22 13.22 5.51
C LEU A 77 4.60 13.47 6.11
N GLN A 78 4.68 13.67 7.43
CA GLN A 78 5.94 13.87 8.13
C GLN A 78 6.84 12.64 8.03
N GLU A 79 6.28 11.43 8.15
CA GLU A 79 7.05 10.20 8.02
C GLU A 79 7.52 9.95 6.58
N LEU A 80 6.68 10.19 5.58
CA LEU A 80 7.06 10.10 4.17
C LEU A 80 8.22 11.06 3.84
N LYS A 81 8.18 12.28 4.37
CA LYS A 81 9.28 13.24 4.22
C LYS A 81 10.55 12.75 4.92
N ASN A 82 10.41 12.21 6.14
CA ASN A 82 11.53 11.67 6.90
C ASN A 82 12.12 10.40 6.27
N ALA A 83 11.36 9.67 5.44
CA ALA A 83 11.85 8.49 4.75
C ALA A 83 12.80 8.83 3.60
N ILE A 84 12.69 10.01 2.97
CA ILE A 84 13.58 10.42 1.89
C ILE A 84 15.02 10.54 2.42
N GLY A 85 15.93 9.80 1.79
CA GLY A 85 17.34 9.74 2.14
C GLY A 85 17.65 8.72 3.25
N LYS A 86 16.65 8.07 3.85
CA LYS A 86 16.89 6.96 4.77
C LYS A 86 17.20 5.68 3.99
N THR A 87 18.13 4.92 4.54
CA THR A 87 18.45 3.56 4.09
C THR A 87 17.67 2.55 4.91
N PHE A 88 17.00 1.64 4.21
CA PHE A 88 16.26 0.52 4.78
C PHE A 88 17.01 -0.77 4.44
N GLU A 89 17.17 -1.64 5.44
CA GLU A 89 17.75 -2.96 5.23
C GLU A 89 16.76 -3.84 4.44
N GLY A 90 17.25 -4.47 3.38
CA GLY A 90 16.48 -5.39 2.54
C GLY A 90 16.26 -6.71 3.26
N TYR A 91 15.04 -7.27 3.16
CA TYR A 91 14.66 -8.51 3.86
C TYR A 91 15.56 -9.73 3.52
N LYS A 92 16.15 -9.79 2.31
CA LYS A 92 17.09 -10.85 1.90
C LYS A 92 18.56 -10.40 1.89
N GLY A 93 18.87 -9.31 2.60
CA GLY A 93 20.15 -8.63 2.55
C GLY A 93 20.19 -7.55 1.47
N GLY A 94 21.06 -6.56 1.66
CA GLY A 94 21.16 -5.36 0.84
C GLY A 94 20.59 -4.12 1.55
N GLU A 95 20.84 -2.97 0.95
CA GLU A 95 20.44 -1.66 1.46
C GLU A 95 19.72 -0.88 0.38
N PHE A 96 18.59 -0.29 0.72
CA PHE A 96 17.81 0.57 -0.16
C PHE A 96 17.68 1.97 0.42
N THR A 97 18.21 2.98 -0.28
CA THR A 97 17.98 4.38 0.08
C THR A 97 16.75 4.92 -0.62
N ALA A 98 15.71 5.26 0.15
CA ALA A 98 14.50 5.83 -0.42
C ALA A 98 14.78 7.22 -0.98
N THR A 99 14.36 7.47 -2.22
CA THR A 99 14.48 8.77 -2.87
C THR A 99 13.09 9.32 -3.16
N GLY A 100 12.98 10.62 -3.44
CA GLY A 100 11.72 11.19 -3.93
C GLY A 100 11.22 10.57 -5.24
N TYR A 101 12.07 9.86 -5.99
CA TYR A 101 11.73 9.22 -7.25
C TYR A 101 11.32 7.76 -7.11
N SER A 102 11.53 7.17 -5.94
CA SER A 102 11.22 5.78 -5.66
C SER A 102 9.72 5.54 -5.85
N PRO A 103 9.31 4.50 -6.60
CA PRO A 103 7.94 4.05 -6.60
C PRO A 103 7.55 3.59 -5.19
N ILE A 104 6.27 3.77 -4.84
CA ILE A 104 5.73 3.35 -3.55
C ILE A 104 4.74 2.21 -3.77
N TYR A 105 4.91 1.16 -3.00
CA TYR A 105 4.04 -0.01 -2.94
C TYR A 105 3.36 -0.11 -1.58
N CYS A 106 2.16 -0.69 -1.56
CA CYS A 106 1.52 -1.13 -0.33
C CYS A 106 1.92 -2.59 -0.11
N ALA A 107 2.70 -2.87 0.93
CA ALA A 107 3.19 -4.22 1.23
C ALA A 107 3.38 -4.42 2.74
N GLN A 108 3.25 -5.64 3.24
CA GLN A 108 3.74 -6.00 4.58
C GLN A 108 5.24 -6.32 4.52
N TYR A 109 5.96 -6.09 5.61
CA TYR A 109 7.37 -6.40 5.74
C TYR A 109 7.63 -7.89 5.49
N GLY A 110 8.64 -8.18 4.67
CA GLY A 110 8.94 -9.55 4.25
C GLY A 110 7.91 -10.15 3.28
N ARG A 111 7.02 -9.34 2.68
CA ARG A 111 6.08 -9.76 1.64
C ARG A 111 6.22 -8.90 0.37
N SER A 112 6.00 -9.52 -0.78
CA SER A 112 5.97 -8.86 -2.11
C SER A 112 4.59 -8.28 -2.44
N SER A 113 3.62 -8.49 -1.57
CA SER A 113 2.26 -7.98 -1.69
C SER A 113 1.81 -7.40 -0.34
N ALA A 114 0.83 -6.50 -0.32
CA ALA A 114 0.20 -6.05 0.94
C ALA A 114 -0.37 -7.23 1.70
N TRP A 115 -0.90 -8.21 0.97
CA TRP A 115 -1.57 -9.36 1.54
C TRP A 115 -1.20 -10.61 0.76
N THR A 116 -0.90 -11.68 1.49
CA THR A 116 -0.90 -13.03 0.94
C THR A 116 -2.33 -13.53 1.11
N ARG A 117 -2.98 -13.88 0.00
CA ARG A 117 -4.26 -14.56 0.05
C ARG A 117 -4.09 -15.91 0.75
N THR A 118 -4.42 -16.02 2.04
CA THR A 118 -4.64 -17.31 2.70
C THR A 118 -5.99 -17.86 2.22
N GLY A 119 -6.03 -18.39 1.00
CA GLY A 119 -7.28 -18.96 0.45
C GLY A 119 -7.27 -19.33 -1.02
N GLU A 120 -6.42 -18.74 -1.86
CA GLU A 120 -6.13 -19.26 -3.20
C GLU A 120 -4.78 -19.92 -3.15
N ILE A 121 -4.80 -21.09 -2.54
CA ILE A 121 -4.01 -22.16 -3.08
C ILE A 121 -4.67 -22.48 -4.43
N TYR A 122 -4.10 -22.01 -5.55
CA TYR A 122 -4.39 -22.65 -6.82
C TYR A 122 -3.74 -24.03 -6.75
N GLU A 123 -4.54 -25.06 -6.46
CA GLU A 123 -4.13 -26.42 -6.80
C GLU A 123 -4.24 -26.53 -8.32
N PHE A 124 -3.09 -26.50 -8.98
CA PHE A 124 -3.04 -26.93 -10.37
C PHE A 124 -3.45 -28.40 -10.44
N LEU A 125 -3.95 -28.86 -11.58
CA LEU A 125 -4.40 -30.26 -11.77
C LEU A 125 -3.30 -31.30 -11.46
N ASP A 126 -2.04 -30.87 -11.35
CA ASP A 126 -0.88 -31.67 -10.95
C ASP A 126 -0.62 -31.71 -9.43
N GLY A 127 -1.46 -31.07 -8.62
CA GLY A 127 -1.35 -30.99 -7.16
C GLY A 127 -0.34 -29.96 -6.66
N THR A 128 0.21 -29.11 -7.52
CA THR A 128 1.10 -28.02 -7.10
C THR A 128 0.31 -26.81 -6.60
N THR A 129 0.90 -26.10 -5.64
CA THR A 129 0.33 -24.90 -5.03
C THR A 129 1.22 -23.70 -5.33
N GLN A 130 0.68 -22.63 -5.92
CA GLN A 130 1.41 -21.36 -6.06
C GLN A 130 0.76 -20.24 -5.27
N THR A 131 1.61 -19.39 -4.70
CA THR A 131 1.22 -18.09 -4.15
C THR A 131 1.36 -17.05 -5.25
N LEU A 132 0.23 -16.50 -5.72
CA LEU A 132 0.27 -15.31 -6.57
C LEU A 132 0.67 -14.10 -5.71
N SER A 133 1.77 -13.44 -6.07
CA SER A 133 2.14 -12.16 -5.45
C SER A 133 1.51 -11.05 -6.27
N VAL A 134 0.47 -10.41 -5.73
CA VAL A 134 -0.13 -9.24 -6.37
C VAL A 134 0.65 -7.99 -5.94
N HIS A 135 1.17 -7.24 -6.91
CA HIS A 135 1.88 -5.99 -6.64
C HIS A 135 0.86 -4.87 -6.46
N LEU A 136 0.76 -4.26 -5.27
CA LEU A 136 -0.19 -3.17 -5.05
C LEU A 136 0.50 -1.81 -5.15
N LYS A 137 0.15 -1.07 -6.19
CA LYS A 137 0.74 0.22 -6.53
C LYS A 137 -0.19 1.35 -6.10
N LEU A 138 0.34 2.34 -5.39
CA LEU A 138 -0.45 3.54 -5.07
C LEU A 138 -0.77 4.31 -6.36
N THR A 139 -2.02 4.67 -6.57
CA THR A 139 -2.50 5.29 -7.81
C THR A 139 -2.91 6.74 -7.60
N ASN A 140 -3.71 7.03 -6.58
CA ASN A 140 -4.30 8.36 -6.41
C ASN A 140 -4.51 8.77 -4.94
N VAL A 141 -4.87 10.05 -4.75
CA VAL A 141 -5.30 10.61 -3.47
C VAL A 141 -6.61 11.35 -3.69
N ILE A 142 -7.60 11.09 -2.85
CA ILE A 142 -8.92 11.70 -2.88
C ILE A 142 -9.17 12.31 -1.51
N GLU A 143 -9.82 13.48 -1.48
CA GLU A 143 -10.28 14.11 -0.26
C GLU A 143 -11.80 14.22 -0.29
N ASN A 144 -12.46 13.78 0.78
CA ASN A 144 -13.88 14.01 1.01
C ASN A 144 -14.09 14.88 2.27
N GLU A 145 -15.33 15.05 2.70
CA GLU A 145 -15.66 15.88 3.87
C GLU A 145 -15.06 15.35 5.19
N ASN A 146 -14.85 14.04 5.32
CA ASN A 146 -14.49 13.38 6.58
C ASN A 146 -13.03 12.92 6.61
N GLU A 147 -12.44 12.55 5.48
CA GLU A 147 -11.15 11.88 5.40
C GLU A 147 -10.41 12.12 4.08
N VAL A 148 -9.14 11.70 4.06
CA VAL A 148 -8.32 11.60 2.86
C VAL A 148 -8.06 10.13 2.57
N ILE A 149 -8.28 9.72 1.32
CA ILE A 149 -8.17 8.34 0.88
C ILE A 149 -7.02 8.22 -0.11
N ILE A 150 -6.06 7.34 0.16
CA ILE A 150 -5.04 6.93 -0.80
C ILE A 150 -5.53 5.68 -1.50
N LEU A 151 -5.70 5.79 -2.82
CA LEU A 151 -6.08 4.68 -3.67
C LEU A 151 -4.86 3.85 -4.06
N TYR A 152 -5.04 2.53 -4.09
CA TYR A 152 -4.09 1.58 -4.65
C TYR A 152 -4.79 0.62 -5.61
N ASP A 153 -4.03 0.03 -6.52
CA ASP A 153 -4.50 -0.92 -7.52
C ASP A 153 -3.47 -2.03 -7.70
N GLU A 154 -3.90 -3.15 -8.29
CA GLU A 154 -3.02 -4.21 -8.74
C GLU A 154 -2.19 -3.72 -9.93
N ASP A 155 -0.86 -3.82 -9.84
CA ASP A 155 0.04 -3.60 -10.96
C ASP A 155 -0.08 -4.84 -11.86
N GLY A 156 -1.07 -4.79 -12.76
CA GLY A 156 -1.36 -5.85 -13.72
C GLY A 156 -0.26 -6.02 -14.74
N GLU A 157 0.79 -6.76 -14.38
CA GLU A 157 1.63 -7.46 -15.34
C GLU A 157 1.53 -8.97 -15.05
N TYR A 158 0.65 -9.62 -15.81
CA TYR A 158 0.55 -11.08 -15.92
C TYR A 158 1.57 -11.62 -16.93
#